data_AF-A0A512MGG2-F1
#
_entry.id   AF-A0A512MGG2-F1
#
_cell.length_a   1.000
_cell.length_b   1.000
_cell.length_c   1.000
_cell.angle_alpha   90.00
_cell.angle_beta   90.00
_cell.angle_gamma   90.00
#
_symmetry.space_group_name_H-M   'P 1'
#
loop_
_entity.id
_entity.type
_entity.pdbx_description
1 polymer ?
#
loop_
_entity_poly.entity_id
_entity_poly.type
_entity_poly.pdbx_seq_one_letter_code
_entity_poly.pdbx_strand_id
1 'polypeptide(L)'
;MNIPQVIAGIGPLGTPELIIIAVLVLILFGAKKLPTFARSLGKSMGEFRKAKDEFERELHSAQDEVERPTIPQSVEKRQPVNSSQDV
;
A
#
# COMPACT_ATOMS: atom_id res chain seq x y z
N MET A 1 -40.12 25.54 -33.03
CA MET A 1 -38.84 25.31 -33.73
C MET A 1 -37.72 25.68 -32.78
N ASN A 2 -37.12 24.69 -32.12
CA ASN A 2 -35.81 24.73 -31.45
C ASN A 2 -35.23 23.34 -31.65
N ILE A 3 -34.23 23.18 -32.50
CA ILE A 3 -33.42 21.95 -32.50
C ILE A 3 -32.41 22.15 -31.37
N PRO A 4 -32.52 21.44 -30.22
CA PRO A 4 -31.57 21.60 -29.13
C PRO A 4 -30.17 21.19 -29.59
N GLN A 5 -29.17 21.92 -29.10
CA GLN A 5 -27.73 21.88 -29.44
C GLN A 5 -27.04 20.55 -29.06
N VAL A 6 -27.66 19.42 -29.33
CA VAL A 6 -27.23 18.07 -28.91
C VAL A 6 -26.00 17.59 -29.70
N ILE A 7 -25.44 18.39 -30.63
CA ILE A 7 -24.30 17.97 -31.44
C ILE A 7 -23.29 19.11 -31.56
N ALA A 8 -22.03 18.78 -31.24
CA ALA A 8 -20.80 19.56 -31.34
C ALA A 8 -20.54 20.50 -30.15
N GLY A 9 -19.42 20.41 -29.43
CA GLY A 9 -18.16 19.70 -29.64
C GLY A 9 -17.08 20.50 -28.92
N ILE A 10 -16.22 19.83 -28.15
CA ILE A 10 -15.03 20.41 -27.49
C ILE A 10 -15.35 21.38 -26.33
N GLY A 11 -16.16 20.91 -25.38
CA GLY A 11 -16.15 21.38 -23.98
C GLY A 11 -15.57 20.28 -23.09
N PRO A 12 -15.09 20.58 -21.87
CA PRO A 12 -14.49 19.57 -20.99
C PRO A 12 -15.52 18.45 -20.79
N LEU A 13 -15.14 17.23 -21.20
CA LEU A 13 -15.94 16.01 -21.21
C LEU A 13 -17.08 16.09 -20.19
N GLY A 14 -18.27 16.42 -20.69
CA GLY A 14 -19.44 16.55 -19.85
C GLY A 14 -19.86 15.18 -19.33
N THR A 15 -20.73 15.19 -18.33
CA THR A 15 -21.45 13.98 -17.89
C THR A 15 -22.10 13.22 -19.06
N PRO A 16 -22.66 13.86 -20.10
CA PRO A 16 -23.24 13.14 -21.25
C PRO A 16 -22.24 12.28 -22.03
N GLU A 17 -21.04 12.78 -22.32
CA GLU A 17 -20.02 12.05 -23.07
C GLU A 17 -19.53 10.82 -22.30
N LEU A 18 -19.32 10.95 -20.99
CA LEU A 18 -18.95 9.81 -20.15
C LEU A 18 -20.04 8.74 -20.11
N ILE A 19 -21.33 9.14 -20.13
CA ILE A 19 -22.45 8.19 -20.20
C ILE A 19 -22.43 7.43 -21.53
N ILE A 20 -22.17 8.10 -22.65
CA ILE A 20 -22.08 7.44 -23.97
C ILE A 20 -20.94 6.42 -23.98
N ILE A 21 -19.76 6.79 -23.49
CA ILE A 21 -18.62 5.87 -23.39
C ILE A 21 -18.94 4.70 -22.45
N ALA A 22 -19.56 4.96 -21.30
CA ALA A 22 -19.97 3.93 -20.36
C ALA A 22 -20.97 2.95 -20.98
N VAL A 23 -21.94 3.44 -21.77
CA VAL A 23 -22.89 2.59 -22.51
C VAL A 23 -22.18 1.73 -23.56
N LEU A 24 -21.21 2.29 -24.31
CA LEU A 24 -20.41 1.51 -25.26
C LEU A 24 -19.62 0.39 -24.56
N VAL A 25 -18.95 0.71 -23.45
CA VAL A 25 -18.25 -0.28 -22.62
C VAL A 25 -19.23 -1.33 -22.07
N LEU A 26 -20.41 -0.91 -21.63
CA LEU A 26 -21.46 -1.82 -21.16
C LEU A 26 -21.98 -2.76 -22.25
N ILE A 27 -22.02 -2.33 -23.52
CA ILE A 27 -22.40 -3.19 -24.64
C ILE A 27 -21.27 -4.18 -24.96
N LEU A 28 -20.02 -3.73 -25.01
CA LEU A 28 -18.87 -4.57 -25.33
C LEU A 28 -18.59 -5.63 -24.26
N PHE A 29 -18.61 -5.22 -22.98
CA PHE A 29 -18.27 -6.09 -21.86
C PHE A 29 -19.51 -6.68 -21.19
N GLY A 30 -20.67 -6.04 -21.25
CA GLY A 30 -21.88 -6.43 -20.54
C GLY A 30 -22.00 -5.82 -19.14
N ALA A 31 -23.22 -5.40 -18.77
CA ALA A 31 -23.52 -4.79 -17.46
C ALA A 31 -23.18 -5.68 -16.25
N LYS A 32 -23.18 -7.01 -16.42
CA LYS A 32 -22.81 -7.95 -15.35
C LYS A 32 -21.30 -8.15 -15.20
N LYS A 33 -20.50 -7.88 -16.23
CA LYS A 33 -19.04 -8.11 -16.21
C LYS A 33 -18.28 -6.98 -15.53
N LEU A 34 -18.68 -5.72 -15.70
CA LEU A 34 -18.07 -4.58 -15.01
C LEU A 34 -18.04 -4.71 -13.47
N PRO A 35 -19.16 -4.99 -12.76
CA PRO A 35 -19.13 -5.13 -11.31
C PRO A 35 -18.33 -6.36 -10.86
N THR A 36 -18.34 -7.44 -11.66
CA THR A 36 -17.56 -8.64 -11.37
C THR A 36 -16.06 -8.36 -11.50
N PHE A 37 -15.65 -7.66 -12.56
CA PHE A 37 -14.28 -7.25 -12.81
C PHE A 37 -13.79 -6.28 -11.71
N ALA A 38 -14.59 -5.26 -11.39
CA ALA A 38 -14.29 -4.33 -10.30
C ALA A 38 -14.13 -5.03 -8.94
N ARG A 39 -14.99 -6.01 -8.63
CA ARG A 39 -14.85 -6.83 -7.40
C ARG A 39 -13.56 -7.64 -7.40
N SER A 40 -13.19 -8.25 -8.53
CA SER A 40 -11.95 -9.03 -8.62
C SER A 40 -10.70 -8.16 -8.47
N LEU A 41 -10.64 -7.04 -9.19
CA LEU A 41 -9.56 -6.06 -9.06
C LEU A 41 -9.50 -5.46 -7.65
N GLY A 42 -10.66 -5.16 -7.05
CA GLY A 42 -10.73 -4.63 -5.69
C GLY A 42 -10.19 -5.61 -4.66
N LYS A 43 -10.51 -6.91 -4.79
CA LYS A 43 -9.92 -7.95 -3.95
C LYS A 43 -8.41 -8.05 -4.15
N SER A 44 -7.93 -8.11 -5.40
CA SER A 44 -6.49 -8.17 -5.69
C SER A 44 -5.74 -6.94 -5.15
N MET A 45 -6.29 -5.74 -5.32
CA MET A 45 -5.71 -4.51 -4.78
C MET A 45 -5.75 -4.47 -3.25
N GLY A 46 -6.79 -5.03 -2.62
CA GLY A 46 -6.89 -5.14 -1.17
C GLY A 46 -5.81 -6.05 -0.59
N GLU A 47 -5.64 -7.25 -1.15
CA GLU A 47 -4.59 -8.19 -0.73
C GLU A 47 -3.19 -7.64 -1.04
N PHE A 48 -3.01 -6.96 -2.18
CA PHE A 48 -1.75 -6.30 -2.52
C PHE A 48 -1.38 -5.21 -1.51
N ARG A 49 -2.34 -4.37 -1.10
CA ARG A 49 -2.12 -3.35 -0.06
C ARG A 49 -1.70 -3.96 1.27
N LYS A 50 -2.40 -5.01 1.73
CA LYS A 50 -2.04 -5.71 2.97
C LYS A 50 -0.63 -6.29 2.93
N ALA A 51 -0.27 -6.96 1.84
CA ALA A 51 1.06 -7.53 1.65
C ALA A 51 2.14 -6.43 1.65
N LYS A 52 1.87 -5.31 0.99
CA LYS A 52 2.77 -4.15 0.98
C LYS A 52 2.97 -3.57 2.38
N ASP A 53 1.89 -3.45 3.16
CA ASP A 53 1.96 -2.90 4.53
C ASP A 53 2.68 -3.86 5.50
N GLU A 54 2.53 -5.18 5.32
CA GLU A 54 3.29 -6.18 6.10
C GLU A 54 4.79 -6.12 5.76
N PHE A 55 5.12 -6.07 4.48
CA PHE A 55 6.49 -5.94 4.02
C PHE A 55 7.17 -4.68 4.58
N GLU A 56 6.47 -3.55 4.60
CA GLU A 56 6.97 -2.30 5.20
C GLU A 56 7.23 -2.46 6.71
N ARG A 57 6.34 -3.13 7.45
CA ARG A 57 6.55 -3.43 8.88
C ARG A 57 7.77 -4.32 9.12
N GLU A 58 7.92 -5.38 8.32
CA GLU A 58 9.07 -6.29 8.42
C GLU A 58 10.38 -5.56 8.12
N LEU A 59 10.41 -4.72 7.07
CA LEU A 59 11.59 -3.91 6.73
C LEU A 59 11.96 -2.92 7.85
N HIS A 60 10.98 -2.27 8.46
CA HIS A 60 11.24 -1.33 9.57
C HIS A 60 11.74 -2.08 10.81
N SER A 61 11.13 -3.23 11.13
CA SER A 61 11.54 -4.05 12.28
C SER A 61 12.95 -4.64 12.09
N ALA A 62 13.31 -5.04 10.87
CA ALA A 62 14.64 -5.54 10.54
C ALA A 62 15.72 -4.45 10.61
N GLN A 63 15.37 -3.19 10.35
CA GLN A 63 16.28 -2.05 10.50
C GLN A 63 16.51 -1.70 11.97
N ASP A 64 15.47 -1.73 12.80
CA ASP A 64 15.57 -1.49 14.24
C ASP A 64 16.35 -2.60 14.99
N GLU A 65 16.37 -3.84 14.46
CA GLU A 65 17.11 -4.96 15.06
C GLU A 65 18.62 -4.90 14.75
N VAL A 66 19.03 -4.34 13.60
CA VAL A 66 20.44 -4.18 13.23
C VAL A 66 21.12 -3.02 13.97
N GLU A 67 20.34 -2.07 14.51
CA GLU A 67 20.84 -0.92 15.28
C GLU A 67 20.83 -1.13 16.81
N ARG A 68 20.74 -2.37 17.29
CA ARG A 68 21.12 -2.67 18.69
C ARG A 68 22.61 -3.03 18.75
N PRO A 69 23.51 -2.11 19.15
CA PRO A 69 24.84 -2.51 19.53
C PRO A 69 24.69 -3.45 20.73
N THR A 70 25.01 -4.72 20.51
CA THR A 70 25.27 -5.66 21.60
C THR A 70 26.51 -5.13 22.31
N ILE A 71 26.33 -4.23 23.28
CA ILE A 71 27.32 -4.00 24.32
C ILE A 71 26.93 -4.93 25.45
N PRO A 72 27.67 -6.03 25.68
CA PRO A 72 27.49 -6.85 26.87
C PRO A 72 27.91 -6.01 28.08
N GLN A 73 26.96 -5.31 28.71
CA GLN A 73 27.18 -4.66 30.01
C GLN A 73 27.12 -5.68 31.16
N SER A 74 27.88 -6.77 31.05
CA SER A 74 27.96 -7.79 32.10
C SER A 74 29.37 -8.36 32.33
N VAL A 75 30.43 -7.74 31.81
CA VAL A 75 31.81 -8.14 32.13
C VAL A 75 32.65 -6.94 32.55
N GLU A 76 32.32 -6.33 33.68
CA GLU A 76 33.29 -5.58 34.51
C GLU A 76 32.83 -5.66 35.98
N LYS A 77 32.69 -6.89 36.47
CA LYS A 77 32.76 -7.19 37.90
C LYS A 77 33.82 -8.26 38.11
N ARG A 78 35.06 -7.93 37.74
CA ARG A 78 36.25 -8.65 38.19
C ARG A 78 37.11 -7.70 38.99
N GLN A 79 36.61 -7.34 40.16
CA GLN A 79 37.49 -6.86 41.22
C GLN A 79 38.32 -8.09 41.66
N PRO A 80 39.65 -8.09 41.47
CA PRO A 80 40.48 -9.20 41.89
C PRO A 80 40.38 -9.36 43.40
N VAL A 81 39.98 -10.58 43.76
CA VAL A 81 40.17 -11.22 45.06
C VAL A 81 41.55 -10.86 45.63
N ASN A 82 41.51 -10.22 46.79
CA ASN A 82 42.38 -10.44 47.95
C ASN A 82 43.57 -11.39 47.71
N SER A 83 44.80 -10.90 47.88
CA SER A 83 45.72 -11.38 48.92
C SER A 83 47.13 -10.84 48.70
N SER A 84 47.83 -10.66 49.82
CA SER A 84 49.28 -10.49 49.97
C SER A 84 49.79 -9.05 49.99
N GLN A 85 49.81 -8.48 51.19
CA GLN A 85 51.05 -8.13 51.93
C GLN A 85 50.58 -7.53 53.27
N ASP A 86 50.70 -8.16 54.45
CA ASP A 86 51.84 -8.87 55.03
C ASP A 86 53.11 -8.00 54.94
N VAL A 87 53.21 -7.00 55.82
CA VAL A 87 54.29 -6.72 56.81
C VAL A 87 53.90 -5.46 57.61
#